data_AF-A0A3D6ESV6-F1
#
_entry.id   AF-A0A3D6ESV6-F1
#
_cell.length_a   1.000
_cell.length_b   1.000
_cell.length_c   1.000
_cell.angle_alpha   90.00
_cell.angle_beta   90.00
_cell.angle_gamma   90.00
#
_symmetry.space_group_name_H-M   'P 1'
#
loop_
_entity.id
_entity.type
_entity.pdbx_description
1 polymer ?
#
loop_
_entity_poly.entity_id
_entity_poly.type
_entity_poly.pdbx_seq_one_letter_code
_entity_poly.pdbx_strand_id
1 'polypeptide(L)'
;MTFEEYLISKKIDGSAFQTAEPALWNEWNKLFEQMSPASFTSQKLYLINPIRRKYQLKVEVTETPKPVVAAKPVMKPKPKIN
;
A
#
# COMPACT_ATOMS: atom_id res chain seq x y z
N MET A 1 0.18 12.23 -12.51
CA MET A 1 0.87 11.17 -11.75
C MET A 1 -0.17 10.12 -11.43
N THR A 2 -0.02 8.92 -11.97
CA THR A 2 -0.87 7.77 -11.63
C THR A 2 -0.45 7.20 -10.28
N PHE A 3 -1.31 6.37 -9.68
CA PHE A 3 -0.99 5.73 -8.41
C PHE A 3 0.25 4.82 -8.52
N GLU A 4 0.42 4.13 -9.64
CA GLU A 4 1.58 3.28 -9.90
C GLU A 4 2.88 4.10 -10.00
N GLU A 5 2.87 5.22 -10.73
CA GLU A 5 4.00 6.15 -10.80
C GLU A 5 4.38 6.69 -9.41
N TYR A 6 3.36 6.94 -8.58
CA TYR A 6 3.56 7.35 -7.19
C TYR A 6 4.25 6.27 -6.34
N LEU A 7 3.83 5.01 -6.47
CA LEU A 7 4.45 3.90 -5.76
C LEU A 7 5.92 3.72 -6.17
N ILE A 8 6.22 3.80 -7.47
CA ILE A 8 7.60 3.75 -8.00
C ILE A 8 8.44 4.89 -7.41
N SER A 9 7.91 6.12 -7.37
CA SER A 9 8.57 7.26 -6.73
C SER A 9 8.89 7.02 -5.25
N LYS A 10 8.05 6.25 -4.56
CA LYS A 10 8.26 5.82 -3.16
C LYS A 10 9.10 4.55 -3.01
N LYS A 11 9.68 4.02 -4.10
CA LYS A 11 10.41 2.74 -4.13
C LYS A 11 9.56 1.57 -3.63
N ILE A 12 8.26 1.59 -3.97
CA ILE A 12 7.29 0.55 -3.64
C ILE A 12 6.97 -0.19 -4.93
N ASP A 13 7.00 -1.52 -4.87
CA ASP A 13 6.54 -2.39 -5.93
C ASP A 13 5.00 -2.43 -5.94
N GLY A 14 4.41 -1.79 -6.95
CA GLY A 14 2.95 -1.74 -7.13
C GLY A 14 2.34 -3.10 -7.42
N SER A 15 3.03 -3.96 -8.16
CA SER A 15 2.55 -5.29 -8.53
C SER A 15 2.56 -6.23 -7.31
N ALA A 16 3.63 -6.20 -6.52
CA ALA A 16 3.71 -6.96 -5.27
C ALA A 16 2.65 -6.47 -4.25
N PHE A 17 2.46 -5.15 -4.15
CA PHE A 17 1.46 -4.56 -3.27
C PHE A 17 0.03 -4.95 -3.69
N GLN A 18 -0.30 -4.86 -4.98
CA GLN A 18 -1.62 -5.25 -5.49
C GLN A 18 -1.90 -6.75 -5.31
N THR A 19 -0.89 -7.60 -5.51
CA THR A 19 -1.03 -9.06 -5.38
C THR A 19 -1.23 -9.48 -3.93
N ALA A 20 -0.47 -8.88 -3.01
CA ALA A 20 -0.56 -9.21 -1.59
C ALA A 20 -1.81 -8.62 -0.92
N GLU A 21 -2.19 -7.38 -1.27
CA GLU A 21 -3.32 -6.65 -0.67
C GLU A 21 -4.17 -5.91 -1.73
N PRO A 22 -4.92 -6.64 -2.57
CA PRO A 22 -5.73 -6.04 -3.65
C PRO A 22 -6.83 -5.11 -3.13
N ALA A 23 -7.40 -5.41 -1.96
CA ALA A 23 -8.41 -4.58 -1.33
C ALA A 23 -7.83 -3.22 -0.88
N LEU A 24 -6.65 -3.23 -0.24
CA LEU A 24 -5.97 -2.00 0.20
C LEU A 24 -5.51 -1.19 -1.02
N TRP A 25 -4.99 -1.85 -2.04
CA TRP A 25 -4.58 -1.21 -3.29
C TRP A 25 -5.74 -0.46 -3.93
N ASN A 26 -6.93 -1.07 -4.04
CA ASN A 26 -8.09 -0.43 -4.66
C ASN A 26 -8.63 0.72 -3.81
N GLU A 27 -8.63 0.59 -2.48
CA GLU A 27 -8.98 1.69 -1.57
C GLU A 27 -8.00 2.86 -1.73
N TRP A 28 -6.70 2.59 -1.77
CA TRP A 28 -5.67 3.61 -1.91
C TRP A 28 -5.70 4.26 -3.28
N ASN A 29 -5.95 3.51 -4.34
CA ASN A 29 -6.09 4.05 -5.69
C ASN A 29 -7.26 5.03 -5.75
N LYS A 30 -8.43 4.66 -5.20
CA LYS A 30 -9.59 5.56 -5.12
C LYS A 30 -9.31 6.81 -4.28
N LEU A 31 -8.64 6.65 -3.13
CA LEU A 31 -8.25 7.79 -2.30
C LEU A 31 -7.24 8.70 -3.01
N PHE A 32 -6.32 8.11 -3.77
CA PHE A 32 -5.33 8.83 -4.55
C PHE A 32 -5.96 9.56 -5.75
N GLU A 33 -7.03 9.04 -6.35
CA GLU A 33 -7.82 9.77 -7.36
C GLU A 33 -8.56 10.96 -6.77
N GLN A 34 -8.93 10.89 -5.48
CA GLN A 34 -9.65 11.97 -4.80
C GLN A 34 -8.75 13.11 -4.28
N MET A 35 -7.42 12.92 -4.20
CA MET A 35 -6.52 13.92 -3.61
C MET A 35 -5.14 13.96 -4.27
N SER A 36 -4.39 15.04 -4.03
CA SER A 36 -3.03 15.14 -4.57
C SER A 36 -2.05 14.15 -3.91
N PRO A 37 -0.96 13.77 -4.59
CA PRO A 37 0.03 12.83 -4.07
C PRO A 37 0.65 13.27 -2.74
N ALA A 38 0.80 14.59 -2.55
CA ALA A 38 1.34 15.16 -1.32
C ALA A 38 0.36 14.95 -0.14
N SER A 39 -0.92 15.27 -0.33
CA SER A 39 -1.96 15.06 0.68
C SER A 39 -2.11 13.59 1.03
N PHE A 40 -2.10 12.71 0.02
CA PHE A 40 -2.16 11.26 0.23
C PHE A 40 -0.98 10.77 1.05
N THR A 41 0.24 11.21 0.71
CA THR A 41 1.46 10.85 1.45
C THR A 41 1.35 11.25 2.92
N SER A 42 0.92 12.49 3.19
CA SER A 42 0.81 12.99 4.57
C SER A 42 -0.22 12.21 5.39
N GLN A 43 -1.37 11.88 4.81
CA GLN A 43 -2.42 11.13 5.51
C GLN A 43 -2.05 9.66 5.73
N LYS A 44 -1.34 9.04 4.77
CA LYS A 44 -1.02 7.61 4.79
C LYS A 44 0.43 7.31 5.14
N LEU A 45 1.22 8.30 5.58
CA LEU A 45 2.66 8.14 5.83
C LEU A 45 2.99 6.94 6.73
N TYR A 46 2.21 6.79 7.80
CA TYR A 46 2.35 5.69 8.77
C TYR A 46 2.06 4.31 8.16
N LEU A 47 1.30 4.24 7.07
CA LEU A 47 1.03 3.01 6.34
C LEU A 47 1.98 2.82 5.15
N ILE A 48 2.38 3.90 4.48
CA ILE A 48 3.33 3.87 3.36
C ILE A 48 4.69 3.35 3.83
N ASN A 49 5.15 3.73 5.03
CA ASN A 49 6.43 3.27 5.57
C ASN A 49 6.53 1.73 5.74
N PRO A 50 5.58 1.04 6.40
CA PRO A 50 5.60 -0.41 6.47
C PRO A 50 5.36 -1.07 5.10
N ILE A 51 4.49 -0.53 4.24
CA ILE A 51 4.29 -1.01 2.86
C ILE A 51 5.61 -0.94 2.08
N ARG A 52 6.37 0.15 2.20
CA ARG A 52 7.68 0.32 1.56
C ARG A 52 8.72 -0.68 2.04
N ARG A 53 8.69 -1.06 3.32
CA ARG A 53 9.59 -2.09 3.87
C ARG A 53 9.19 -3.50 3.41
N LYS A 54 7.89 -3.75 3.25
CA LYS A 54 7.34 -5.04 2.80
C LYS A 54 7.54 -5.27 1.30
N TYR A 55 7.21 -4.27 0.49
CA TYR A 55 7.21 -4.33 -0.98
C TYR A 55 8.24 -3.37 -1.54
N GLN A 56 9.47 -3.43 -1.03
CA GLN A 56 10.53 -2.57 -1.52
C GLN A 56 10.84 -2.96 -2.98
N LEU A 57 10.80 -1.99 -3.88
CA LEU A 57 11.14 -2.16 -5.29
C LEU A 57 12.63 -2.53 -5.39
N LYS A 58 12.94 -3.82 -5.34
CA LYS A 58 14.26 -4.34 -5.70
C LYS A 58 14.31 -4.38 -7.22
N VAL A 59 15.36 -3.78 -7.78
CA VAL A 59 15.60 -3.76 -9.21
C VAL A 59 16.04 -5.17 -9.64
N GLU A 60 15.15 -6.14 -9.57
CA GLU A 60 15.26 -7.43 -10.23
C GLU A 60 13.88 -7.77 -10.78
N VAL A 61 13.75 -7.54 -12.09
CA VAL A 61 12.62 -7.90 -12.92
C VAL A 61 12.45 -9.41 -12.85
N THR A 62 11.43 -9.93 -12.17
CA THR A 62 10.93 -11.29 -12.45
C THR A 62 9.42 -11.39 -12.22
N GLU A 63 8.79 -11.90 -13.26
CA GLU A 63 7.38 -12.09 -13.52
C GLU A 63 6.73 -13.18 -12.65
N THR A 64 5.58 -12.87 -12.04
CA THR A 64 4.44 -13.78 -11.77
C THR A 64 4.65 -14.96 -10.77
N PRO A 65 3.59 -15.73 -10.41
CA PRO A 65 2.81 -15.53 -9.20
C PRO A 65 2.84 -16.75 -8.27
N LYS A 66 2.84 -16.60 -6.93
CA LYS A 66 2.12 -17.52 -6.02
C LYS A 66 2.21 -17.13 -4.53
N PRO A 67 1.19 -17.55 -3.75
CA PRO A 67 0.77 -16.94 -2.50
C PRO A 67 1.35 -17.69 -1.32
N VAL A 68 2.09 -17.04 -0.41
CA VAL A 68 2.41 -17.68 0.87
C VAL A 68 2.46 -16.69 2.04
N VAL A 69 1.31 -16.63 2.74
CA VAL A 69 1.13 -16.77 4.20
C VAL A 69 1.77 -15.74 5.17
N ALA A 70 0.89 -15.32 6.10
CA ALA A 70 1.11 -14.69 7.41
C ALA A 70 1.09 -13.14 7.42
N ALA A 71 0.15 -12.44 8.06
CA ALA A 71 -0.42 -12.74 9.37
C ALA A 71 -1.87 -12.24 9.54
N LYS A 72 -2.52 -12.90 10.49
CA LYS A 72 -3.95 -12.92 10.86
C LYS A 72 -4.53 -11.57 11.31
N PRO A 73 -5.88 -11.45 11.38
CA PRO A 73 -6.61 -10.20 11.56
C PRO A 73 -6.71 -9.85 13.05
N VAL A 74 -6.44 -8.60 13.45
CA VAL A 74 -6.65 -8.18 14.84
C VAL A 74 -7.21 -6.76 14.92
N MET A 75 -8.54 -6.73 15.12
CA MET A 75 -9.30 -5.89 16.05
C MET A 75 -9.19 -4.37 15.92
N LYS A 76 -10.24 -3.77 15.34
CA LYS A 76 -10.77 -2.51 15.88
C LYS A 76 -11.49 -2.82 17.21
N PRO A 77 -11.14 -2.15 18.31
CA PRO A 77 -12.16 -1.72 19.24
C PRO A 77 -12.18 -0.19 19.29
N LYS A 78 -13.34 0.40 19.04
CA LYS A 78 -13.62 1.78 19.46
C LYS A 78 -13.77 1.77 20.99
N PRO A 79 -13.12 2.66 21.76
CA PRO A 79 -13.60 2.99 23.09
C PRO A 79 -14.55 4.18 23.00
N LYS A 80 -15.66 4.08 23.75
CA LYS A 80 -16.69 5.10 23.93
C LYS A 80 -16.15 6.30 24.70
N ILE A 81 -16.66 7.47 24.31
CA ILE A 81 -16.65 8.72 25.06
C ILE A 81 -17.35 8.50 26.41
N ASN A 82 -16.73 8.99 27.48
CA ASN A 82 -17.37 9.30 28.75
C ASN A 82 -17.02 10.75 29.10
#